data_AF-A0A1I7VRF5-F1
#
_entry.id   AF-A0A1I7VRF5-F1
#
_cell.length_a   1.000
_cell.length_b   1.000
_cell.length_c   1.000
_cell.angle_alpha   90.00
_cell.angle_beta   90.00
_cell.angle_gamma   90.00
#
_symmetry.space_group_name_H-M   'P 1'
#
loop_
_entity.id
_entity.type
_entity.pdbx_description
1 polymer ?
#
loop_
_entity_poly.entity_id
_entity_poly.type
_entity_poly.pdbx_seq_one_letter_code
_entity_poly.pdbx_strand_id
1 'polypeptide(L)'
;QRIGPSQKNEVDELANLISDLIAERIRYQEEQRQRERELSAVAVVSFRIPVTMIDVLLGVGDQRALMIAFETETELELPRRYQNPRFVISGYNHNIRKALRMIEAIINEECRESNSSTYTFIPDPNADQSGTDYILCNGPINEARYRPGREGMHRG
;
A
#
# COMPACT_ATOMS: atom_id res chain seq x y z
N GLN A 1 4.93 -45.99 -30.82
CA GLN A 1 6.18 -46.23 -30.06
C GLN A 1 5.80 -46.31 -28.59
N ARG A 2 5.95 -47.48 -27.96
CA ARG A 2 5.65 -47.67 -26.53
C ARG A 2 6.85 -47.15 -25.73
N ILE A 3 6.63 -46.14 -24.89
CA ILE A 3 7.62 -45.69 -23.89
C ILE A 3 7.83 -46.86 -22.93
N GLY A 4 9.05 -47.36 -22.82
CA GLY A 4 9.39 -48.49 -21.96
C GLY A 4 9.27 -48.13 -20.48
N PRO A 5 9.09 -49.12 -19.58
CA PRO A 5 8.87 -48.88 -18.15
C PRO A 5 10.02 -48.08 -17.47
N SER A 6 11.24 -48.18 -17.99
CA SER A 6 12.41 -47.42 -17.48
C SER A 6 12.31 -45.91 -17.71
N GLN A 7 11.83 -45.47 -18.88
CA GLN A 7 11.69 -44.04 -19.20
C GLN A 7 10.55 -43.39 -18.40
N LYS A 8 9.55 -44.18 -17.98
CA LYS A 8 8.44 -43.69 -17.17
C LYS A 8 8.90 -43.40 -15.73
N ASN A 9 9.73 -44.26 -15.16
CA ASN A 9 10.31 -44.07 -13.83
C ASN A 9 11.25 -42.85 -13.78
N GLU A 10 12.08 -42.62 -14.80
CA GLU A 10 12.98 -41.45 -14.86
C GLU A 10 12.21 -40.12 -14.91
N VAL A 11 11.09 -40.09 -15.63
CA VAL A 11 10.22 -38.90 -15.72
C VAL A 11 9.51 -38.64 -14.38
N ASP A 12 9.05 -39.70 -13.71
CA ASP A 12 8.41 -39.59 -12.39
C ASP A 12 9.42 -39.14 -11.31
N GLU A 13 10.66 -39.63 -11.35
CA GLU A 13 11.74 -39.17 -10.46
C GLU A 13 12.09 -37.70 -10.67
N LEU A 14 12.17 -37.24 -11.93
CA LEU A 14 12.42 -35.84 -12.24
C LEU A 14 11.27 -34.94 -11.78
N ALA A 15 10.02 -35.36 -11.95
CA ALA A 15 8.85 -34.62 -11.50
C ALA A 15 8.81 -34.48 -9.96
N ASN A 16 9.20 -35.54 -9.24
CA ASN A 16 9.32 -35.52 -7.78
C ASN A 16 10.43 -34.56 -7.34
N LEU A 17 11.61 -34.62 -7.97
CA LEU A 17 12.70 -33.70 -7.67
C LEU A 17 12.31 -32.23 -7.90
N ILE A 18 11.63 -31.94 -9.00
CA ILE A 18 11.14 -30.57 -9.29
C ILE A 18 10.13 -30.14 -8.22
N SER A 19 9.20 -31.01 -7.83
CA SER A 19 8.20 -30.71 -6.80
C SER A 19 8.86 -30.42 -5.45
N ASP A 20 9.86 -31.22 -5.06
CA ASP A 20 10.62 -31.03 -3.84
C ASP A 20 11.39 -29.70 -3.84
N LEU A 21 12.02 -29.35 -4.96
CA LEU A 21 12.72 -28.07 -5.12
C LEU A 21 11.77 -26.87 -5.07
N ILE A 22 10.58 -26.98 -5.66
CA ILE A 22 9.54 -25.94 -5.58
C ILE A 22 9.08 -25.79 -4.12
N ALA A 23 8.77 -26.90 -3.45
CA ALA A 23 8.32 -26.89 -2.06
C ALA A 23 9.39 -26.30 -1.12
N GLU A 24 10.66 -26.66 -1.31
CA GLU A 24 11.79 -26.11 -0.55
C GLU A 24 11.94 -24.60 -0.79
N ARG A 25 11.81 -24.14 -2.03
CA ARG A 25 11.86 -22.71 -2.34
C ARG A 25 10.70 -21.94 -1.71
N ILE A 26 9.49 -22.51 -1.70
CA ILE A 26 8.33 -21.90 -1.03
C ILE A 26 8.58 -21.81 0.48
N ARG A 27 9.05 -22.89 1.12
CA ARG A 27 9.41 -22.89 2.56
C ARG A 27 10.44 -21.82 2.88
N TYR A 28 11.54 -21.79 2.13
CA TYR A 28 12.59 -20.80 2.32
C TYR A 28 12.05 -19.37 2.20
N GLN A 29 11.21 -19.09 1.21
CA GLN A 29 10.59 -17.77 1.05
C GLN A 29 9.64 -17.42 2.21
N GLU A 30 8.89 -18.38 2.73
CA GLU A 30 8.06 -18.19 3.92
C GLU A 30 8.91 -17.90 5.15
N GLU A 31 9.99 -18.64 5.37
CA GLU A 31 10.92 -18.39 6.48
C GLU A 31 11.57 -17.01 6.40
N GLN A 32 11.94 -16.54 5.20
CA GLN A 32 12.46 -15.19 5.03
C GLN A 32 11.38 -14.14 5.36
N ARG A 33 10.15 -14.31 4.86
CA ARG A 33 9.03 -13.43 5.23
C ARG A 33 8.77 -13.43 6.74
N GLN A 34 8.84 -14.59 7.38
CA GLN A 34 8.62 -14.71 8.81
C GLN A 34 9.72 -14.02 9.62
N ARG A 35 11.01 -14.17 9.24
CA ARG A 35 12.12 -13.44 9.86
C ARG A 35 12.00 -11.93 9.65
N GLU A 36 11.62 -11.49 8.45
CA GLU A 36 11.39 -10.07 8.17
C GLU A 36 10.25 -9.50 9.02
N ARG A 37 9.18 -10.29 9.26
CA ARG A 37 8.09 -9.93 10.18
C ARG A 37 8.57 -9.87 11.63
N GLU A 38 9.31 -10.86 12.10
CA GLU A 38 9.87 -10.90 13.46
C GLU A 38 10.81 -9.72 13.76
N LEU A 39 11.56 -9.27 12.74
CA LEU A 39 12.45 -8.12 12.84
C LEU A 39 11.77 -6.78 12.53
N SER A 40 10.58 -6.80 11.91
CA SER A 40 9.87 -5.58 11.55
C SER A 40 9.00 -5.10 12.69
N ALA A 41 9.23 -3.87 13.12
CA ALA A 41 8.30 -3.20 14.01
C ALA A 41 6.94 -3.02 13.31
N VAL A 42 5.87 -3.40 14.02
CA VAL A 42 4.50 -2.99 13.71
C VAL A 42 4.40 -1.48 13.98
N ALA A 43 3.76 -0.77 13.06
CA ALA A 43 3.50 0.65 13.18
C ALA A 43 2.05 0.94 12.84
N VAL A 44 1.62 2.14 13.24
CA VAL A 44 0.36 2.74 12.83
C VAL A 44 0.72 4.09 12.28
N VAL A 45 0.35 4.35 11.04
CA VAL A 45 0.56 5.64 10.39
C VAL A 45 -0.77 6.16 9.91
N SER A 46 -0.85 7.46 9.75
CA SER A 46 -2.02 8.13 9.26
C SER A 46 -1.66 9.09 8.14
N PHE A 47 -2.56 9.20 7.19
CA PHE A 47 -2.31 10.01 6.01
C PHE A 47 -3.55 10.76 5.54
N ARG A 48 -3.31 11.83 4.78
CA ARG A 48 -4.35 12.57 4.06
C ARG A 48 -4.05 12.58 2.57
N ILE A 49 -5.12 12.57 1.79
CA ILE A 49 -5.10 12.79 0.35
C ILE A 49 -6.04 13.96 0.01
N PRO A 50 -5.90 14.60 -1.16
CA PRO A 50 -6.88 15.57 -1.63
C PRO A 50 -8.29 14.98 -1.61
N VAL A 51 -9.26 15.76 -1.12
CA VAL A 51 -10.66 15.31 -0.94
C VAL A 51 -11.26 14.79 -2.25
N THR A 52 -10.90 15.42 -3.37
CA THR A 52 -11.33 15.03 -4.72
C THR A 52 -10.85 13.65 -5.16
N MET A 53 -9.88 13.06 -4.47
CA MET A 53 -9.30 11.75 -4.78
C MET A 53 -9.78 10.64 -3.85
N ILE A 54 -10.60 10.96 -2.84
CA ILE A 54 -11.08 9.97 -1.87
C ILE A 54 -11.89 8.89 -2.58
N ASP A 55 -12.88 9.26 -3.39
CA ASP A 55 -13.72 8.28 -4.09
C ASP A 55 -12.91 7.42 -5.07
N VAL A 56 -11.86 8.00 -5.68
CA VAL A 56 -10.92 7.25 -6.51
C VAL A 56 -10.17 6.21 -5.67
N LEU A 57 -9.65 6.58 -4.51
CA LEU A 57 -8.95 5.65 -3.64
C LEU A 57 -9.88 4.54 -3.10
N LEU A 58 -11.10 4.88 -2.68
CA LEU A 58 -12.06 3.92 -2.14
C LEU A 58 -12.56 2.95 -3.21
N GLY A 59 -12.83 3.46 -4.41
CA GLY A 59 -13.50 2.69 -5.47
C GLY A 59 -14.96 2.39 -5.14
N VAL A 60 -15.62 1.63 -6.02
CA VAL A 60 -17.04 1.27 -5.84
C VAL A 60 -17.19 0.35 -4.63
N GLY A 61 -17.99 0.77 -3.65
CA GLY A 61 -18.24 -0.01 -2.44
C GLY A 61 -16.98 -0.30 -1.61
N ASP A 62 -16.01 0.62 -1.62
CA ASP A 62 -14.74 0.53 -0.90
C ASP A 62 -13.82 -0.63 -1.36
N GLN A 63 -14.12 -1.26 -2.50
CA GLN A 63 -13.41 -2.45 -3.00
C GLN A 63 -11.92 -2.19 -3.23
N ARG A 64 -11.55 -0.98 -3.66
CA ARG A 64 -10.14 -0.66 -3.95
C ARG A 64 -9.35 -0.48 -2.65
N ALA A 65 -9.96 0.11 -1.62
CA ALA A 65 -9.37 0.17 -0.28
C ALA A 65 -9.17 -1.24 0.32
N LEU A 66 -10.16 -2.13 0.17
CA LEU A 66 -10.05 -3.53 0.60
C LEU A 66 -8.95 -4.29 -0.15
N MET A 67 -8.84 -4.08 -1.46
CA MET A 67 -7.78 -4.66 -2.28
C MET A 67 -6.39 -4.20 -1.83
N ILE A 68 -6.21 -2.90 -1.57
CA ILE A 68 -4.94 -2.38 -1.05
C ILE A 68 -4.60 -3.10 0.26
N ALA A 69 -5.52 -3.09 1.23
CA ALA A 69 -5.32 -3.73 2.53
C ALA A 69 -4.90 -5.22 2.40
N PHE A 70 -5.58 -5.95 1.52
CA PHE A 70 -5.29 -7.36 1.25
C PHE A 70 -3.90 -7.56 0.60
N GLU A 71 -3.63 -6.88 -0.50
CA GLU A 71 -2.39 -7.02 -1.28
C GLU A 71 -1.15 -6.57 -0.51
N THR A 72 -1.31 -5.65 0.43
CA THR A 72 -0.20 -5.14 1.24
C THR A 72 -0.12 -5.73 2.63
N GLU A 73 -1.02 -6.66 2.99
CA GLU A 73 -1.07 -7.28 4.32
C GLU A 73 -1.07 -6.21 5.43
N THR A 74 -1.96 -5.23 5.29
CA THR A 74 -2.16 -4.11 6.23
C THR A 74 -3.63 -3.95 6.54
N GLU A 75 -3.97 -3.30 7.65
CA GLU A 75 -5.33 -2.81 7.86
C GLU A 75 -5.42 -1.34 7.43
N LEU A 76 -6.51 -0.97 6.77
CA LEU A 76 -6.75 0.39 6.28
C LEU A 76 -8.09 0.90 6.85
N GLU A 77 -8.02 1.85 7.76
CA GLU A 77 -9.19 2.53 8.29
C GLU A 77 -9.55 3.75 7.42
N LEU A 78 -10.81 3.80 7.02
CA LEU A 78 -11.34 4.85 6.16
C LEU A 78 -11.72 6.10 6.98
N PRO A 79 -11.67 7.30 6.37
CA PRO A 79 -12.08 8.51 7.05
C PRO A 79 -13.53 8.47 7.51
N ARG A 80 -13.78 8.98 8.73
CA ARG A 80 -15.14 9.14 9.23
C ARG A 80 -15.85 10.25 8.47
N ARG A 81 -17.12 10.03 8.11
CA ARG A 81 -17.97 11.05 7.49
C ARG A 81 -18.01 12.30 8.38
N TYR A 82 -17.92 13.48 7.75
CA TYR A 82 -17.99 14.80 8.41
C TYR A 82 -16.83 15.14 9.36
N GLN A 83 -15.71 14.40 9.29
CA GLN A 83 -14.47 14.73 9.99
C GLN A 83 -13.37 15.10 8.99
N ASN A 84 -12.23 15.58 9.51
CA ASN A 84 -11.03 15.79 8.71
C ASN A 84 -10.66 14.45 8.04
N PRO A 85 -10.55 14.38 6.69
CA PRO A 85 -10.44 13.11 5.98
C PRO A 85 -9.07 12.47 6.16
N ARG A 86 -8.90 11.77 7.29
CA ARG A 86 -7.69 11.08 7.72
C ARG A 86 -7.91 9.58 7.59
N PHE A 87 -7.02 8.94 6.84
CA PHE A 87 -6.91 7.48 6.76
C PHE A 87 -5.89 6.99 7.79
N VAL A 88 -6.03 5.75 8.24
CA VAL A 88 -5.05 5.09 9.11
C VAL A 88 -4.63 3.76 8.48
N ILE A 89 -3.33 3.49 8.43
CA ILE A 89 -2.77 2.19 8.03
C ILE A 89 -2.04 1.60 9.22
N SER A 90 -2.37 0.37 9.58
CA SER A 90 -1.63 -0.41 10.56
C SER A 90 -1.00 -1.65 9.91
N GLY A 91 0.16 -2.05 10.42
CA GLY A 91 0.87 -3.25 9.94
C GLY A 91 2.37 -3.13 10.10
N TYR A 92 3.12 -4.02 9.47
CA TYR A 92 4.57 -3.94 9.44
C TYR A 92 5.03 -2.72 8.64
N ASN A 93 6.10 -2.05 9.09
CA ASN A 93 6.62 -0.85 8.42
C ASN A 93 6.88 -1.03 6.92
N HIS A 94 7.37 -2.19 6.48
CA HIS A 94 7.60 -2.45 5.06
C HIS A 94 6.28 -2.60 4.26
N ASN A 95 5.27 -3.22 4.86
CA ASN A 95 3.92 -3.36 4.32
C ASN A 95 3.20 -2.01 4.22
N ILE A 96 3.32 -1.17 5.25
CA ILE A 96 2.81 0.21 5.21
C ILE A 96 3.44 1.00 4.06
N ARG A 97 4.76 0.90 3.86
CA ARG A 97 5.41 1.55 2.71
C ARG A 97 4.89 1.01 1.38
N LYS A 98 4.66 -0.30 1.27
CA LYS A 98 4.04 -0.92 0.08
C LYS A 98 2.64 -0.35 -0.17
N ALA A 99 1.81 -0.23 0.88
CA ALA A 99 0.47 0.35 0.81
C ALA A 99 0.50 1.79 0.29
N LEU A 100 1.36 2.64 0.86
CA LEU A 100 1.52 4.04 0.42
C LEU A 100 1.96 4.12 -1.05
N ARG A 101 2.89 3.28 -1.50
CA ARG A 101 3.31 3.22 -2.91
C ARG A 101 2.20 2.74 -3.85
N MET A 102 1.40 1.76 -3.42
CA MET A 102 0.27 1.28 -4.19
C MET A 102 -0.81 2.37 -4.35
N ILE A 103 -1.07 3.13 -3.28
CA ILE A 103 -1.98 4.28 -3.30
C ILE A 103 -1.48 5.38 -4.27
N GLU A 104 -0.18 5.72 -4.21
CA GLU A 104 0.42 6.64 -5.18
C GLU A 104 0.20 6.18 -6.61
N ALA A 105 0.45 4.89 -6.91
CA ALA A 105 0.29 4.33 -8.25
C ALA A 105 -1.15 4.48 -8.75
N ILE A 106 -2.13 4.09 -7.94
CA ILE A 106 -3.56 4.23 -8.26
C ILE A 106 -3.91 5.69 -8.59
N ILE A 107 -3.54 6.63 -7.71
CA ILE A 107 -3.89 8.04 -7.91
C ILE A 107 -3.21 8.61 -9.15
N ASN A 108 -1.95 8.24 -9.40
CA ASN A 108 -1.24 8.71 -10.58
C ASN A 108 -1.72 8.08 -11.89
N GLU A 109 -2.32 6.89 -11.84
CA GLU A 109 -2.94 6.28 -13.01
C GLU A 109 -4.29 6.94 -13.34
N GLU A 110 -5.09 7.23 -12.32
CA GLU A 110 -6.49 7.65 -12.48
C GLU A 110 -6.69 9.17 -12.51
N CYS A 111 -5.81 9.94 -11.86
CA CYS A 111 -6.00 11.39 -11.65
C CYS A 111 -4.94 12.26 -12.33
N ARG A 112 -3.93 11.67 -12.97
CA ARG A 112 -2.81 12.45 -13.52
C ARG A 112 -3.17 13.08 -14.85
N GLU A 113 -3.13 14.40 -14.89
CA GLU A 113 -3.15 15.15 -16.15
C GLU A 113 -1.78 15.05 -16.85
N SER A 114 -1.78 15.03 -18.19
CA SER A 114 -0.58 14.79 -19.01
C SER A 114 0.60 15.73 -18.74
N ASN A 115 0.37 16.90 -18.14
CA ASN A 115 1.39 17.92 -17.84
C ASN A 115 1.58 18.16 -16.33
N SER A 116 1.02 17.30 -15.49
CA SER A 116 1.11 17.41 -14.03
C SER A 116 2.30 16.64 -13.48
N SER A 117 2.85 17.16 -12.36
CA SER A 117 3.78 16.39 -11.53
C SER A 117 3.09 15.14 -10.97
N THR A 118 3.90 14.19 -10.53
CA THR A 118 3.44 12.92 -9.94
C THR A 118 3.05 13.18 -8.48
N TYR A 119 1.91 12.65 -8.06
CA TYR A 119 1.51 12.61 -6.66
C TYR A 119 2.44 11.69 -5.88
N THR A 120 2.95 12.16 -4.74
CA THR A 120 3.77 11.36 -3.83
C THR A 120 3.46 11.71 -2.38
N PHE A 121 3.56 10.71 -1.51
CA PHE A 121 3.48 10.90 -0.07
C PHE A 121 4.77 11.53 0.44
N ILE A 122 4.59 12.61 1.20
CA ILE A 122 5.67 13.19 1.99
C ILE A 122 5.25 13.27 3.46
N PRO A 123 6.21 13.33 4.40
CA PRO A 123 5.91 13.60 5.80
C PRO A 123 5.10 14.90 5.92
N ASP A 124 4.06 14.92 6.76
CA ASP A 124 3.31 16.14 7.02
C ASP A 124 4.21 17.14 7.78
N PRO A 125 4.51 18.32 7.22
CA PRO A 125 5.32 19.32 7.91
C PRO A 125 4.64 19.86 9.19
N ASN A 126 3.34 19.60 9.38
CA ASN A 126 2.58 19.98 10.57
C ASN A 126 2.05 18.77 11.35
N ALA A 127 2.75 17.63 11.32
CA ALA A 127 2.32 16.39 11.98
C ALA A 127 1.87 16.60 13.44
N ASP A 128 2.60 17.41 14.21
CA ASP A 128 2.29 17.72 15.62
C ASP A 128 0.94 18.41 15.83
N GLN A 129 0.47 19.18 14.84
CA GLN A 129 -0.78 19.95 14.91
C GLN A 129 -1.94 19.22 14.22
N SER A 130 -1.63 18.53 13.13
CA SER A 130 -2.61 17.92 12.25
C SER A 130 -2.95 16.48 12.68
N GLY A 131 -2.10 15.89 13.52
CA GLY A 131 -2.15 14.49 13.93
C GLY A 131 -1.99 13.52 12.76
N THR A 132 -1.44 13.94 11.63
CA THR A 132 -1.27 13.11 10.43
C THR A 132 0.22 12.97 10.12
N ASP A 133 0.66 11.76 9.78
CA ASP A 133 2.07 11.46 9.53
C ASP A 133 2.48 11.80 8.09
N TYR A 134 1.59 11.55 7.13
CA TYR A 134 1.87 11.74 5.70
C TYR A 134 0.77 12.51 4.96
N ILE A 135 1.15 13.24 3.93
CA ILE A 135 0.23 13.89 3.00
C ILE A 135 0.59 13.57 1.56
N LEU A 136 -0.41 13.25 0.74
CA LEU A 136 -0.23 13.06 -0.69
C LEU A 136 -0.26 14.42 -1.39
N CYS A 137 0.83 14.78 -2.04
CA CYS A 137 0.97 16.05 -2.75
C CYS A 137 1.50 15.87 -4.16
N ASN A 138 1.13 16.81 -5.03
CA ASN A 138 1.56 16.88 -6.42
C ASN A 138 2.57 18.01 -6.59
N GLY A 139 3.85 17.68 -6.46
CA GLY A 139 4.95 18.64 -6.48
C GLY A 139 5.39 19.14 -5.09
N PRO A 140 6.37 20.06 -5.04
CA PRO A 140 6.96 20.52 -3.79
C PRO A 140 5.95 21.29 -2.94
N ILE A 141 5.91 21.00 -1.64
CA ILE A 141 5.08 21.75 -0.70
C ILE A 141 5.81 23.03 -0.30
N ASN A 142 5.15 24.17 -0.49
CA ASN A 142 5.58 25.41 0.13
C ASN A 142 5.10 25.43 1.59
N GLU A 143 5.97 25.03 2.51
CA GLU A 143 5.68 24.93 3.95
C GLU A 143 5.08 26.23 4.52
N ALA A 144 5.56 27.40 4.08
CA ALA A 144 5.06 28.69 4.55
C ALA A 144 3.60 28.99 4.15
N ARG A 145 3.08 28.30 3.13
CA ARG A 145 1.68 28.42 2.67
C ARG A 145 0.79 27.28 3.14
N TYR A 146 1.36 26.18 3.60
CA TYR A 146 0.62 25.01 4.05
C TYR A 146 0.14 25.22 5.50
N ARG A 147 -1.11 25.70 5.65
CA ARG A 147 -1.79 25.84 6.94
C ARG A 147 -2.89 24.79 7.09
N PRO A 148 -2.74 23.78 7.96
CA PRO A 148 -3.83 22.87 8.26
C PRO A 148 -4.94 23.65 8.99
N GLY A 149 -6.19 23.57 8.51
CA GLY A 149 -7.36 24.00 9.29
C GLY A 149 -7.96 25.40 9.03
N ARG A 150 -7.83 25.98 7.83
CA ARG A 150 -8.55 27.23 7.46
C ARG A 150 -9.56 27.10 6.31
N GLU A 151 -9.90 25.89 5.88
CA GLU A 151 -11.09 25.70 5.03
C GLU A 151 -12.32 25.59 5.94
N GLY A 152 -13.07 26.69 6.07
CA GLY A 152 -14.32 26.72 6.84
C GLY A 152 -14.69 28.03 7.54
N MET A 153 -13.76 28.99 7.67
CA MET A 153 -14.10 30.32 8.19
C MET A 153 -14.35 31.31 7.05
N HIS A 154 -15.46 31.13 6.34
CA HIS A 154 -16.08 32.26 5.65
C HIS A 154 -16.59 33.24 6.72
N ARG A 155 -16.09 34.46 6.59
CA ARG A 155 -16.34 35.62 7.46
C ARG A 155 -17.83 35.92 7.56
N GLY A 156 -18.24 36.43 8.73
CA GLY A 156 -19.48 37.19 8.87
C GLY A 156 -19.43 38.53 8.15
#